data_AF-A0A7C3TWK4-F1
#
_entry.id   AF-A0A7C3TWK4-F1
#
_cell.length_a   1.000
_cell.length_b   1.000
_cell.length_c   1.000
_cell.angle_alpha   90.00
_cell.angle_beta   90.00
_cell.angle_gamma   90.00
#
_symmetry.space_group_name_H-M   'P 1'
#
loop_
_entity.id
_entity.type
_entity.pdbx_description
1 polymer ?
#
loop_
_entity_poly.entity_id
_entity_poly.type
_entity_poly.pdbx_seq_one_letter_code
_entity_poly.pdbx_strand_id
1 'polypeptide(L)' 'MRQDKISGAREIENKFIRRIRKFLGKKNILDECLSFLSLYPSMGSIWNIANFSFIYGEDAIKKFELIEKAN' A
#
# COMPACT_ATOMS: atom_id res chain seq x y z
N MET A 1 -23.25 7.18 -5.36
CA MET A 1 -22.15 6.29 -4.95
C MET A 1 -21.64 5.57 -6.19
N ARG A 2 -20.48 5.94 -6.73
CA ARG A 2 -19.90 5.26 -7.90
C ARG A 2 -19.46 3.88 -7.41
N GLN A 3 -20.12 2.82 -7.90
CA GLN A 3 -19.62 1.46 -7.74
C GLN A 3 -18.28 1.39 -8.47
N ASP A 4 -17.20 1.44 -7.70
CA ASP A 4 -15.91 0.99 -8.19
C ASP A 4 -16.09 -0.44 -8.69
N LYS A 5 -15.64 -0.72 -9.92
CA LYS A 5 -15.43 -2.08 -10.41
C LYS A 5 -14.77 -2.85 -9.28
N ILE A 6 -15.30 -4.03 -8.93
CA ILE A 6 -14.79 -4.89 -7.87
C ILE A 6 -13.35 -5.27 -8.23
N SER A 7 -12.40 -4.40 -7.92
CA SER A 7 -10.98 -4.69 -7.96
C SER A 7 -10.76 -5.68 -6.83
N GLY A 8 -10.27 -6.87 -7.16
CA GLY A 8 -9.91 -7.87 -6.15
C GLY A 8 -8.88 -7.30 -5.18
N ALA A 9 -8.81 -7.86 -3.98
CA ALA A 9 -7.87 -7.45 -2.93
C ALA A 9 -6.43 -7.27 -3.46
N ARG A 10 -5.99 -8.21 -4.29
CA ARG A 10 -4.69 -8.18 -4.99
C ARG A 10 -4.46 -6.94 -5.86
N GLU A 11 -5.46 -6.50 -6.62
CA GLU A 11 -5.32 -5.31 -7.47
C GLU A 11 -5.16 -4.05 -6.62
N ILE A 12 -5.89 -3.97 -5.51
CA ILE A 12 -5.83 -2.85 -4.58
C ILE A 12 -4.45 -2.79 -3.91
N GLU A 13 -3.92 -3.93 -3.47
CA GLU A 13 -2.57 -4.06 -2.91
C GLU A 13 -1.49 -3.59 -3.91
N ASN A 14 -1.54 -4.08 -5.15
CA ASN A 14 -0.56 -3.70 -6.17
C ASN A 14 -0.65 -2.20 -6.53
N LYS A 15 -1.86 -1.64 -6.58
CA LYS A 15 -2.06 -0.19 -6.75
C LYS A 15 -1.45 0.59 -5.59
N PHE A 16 -1.66 0.11 -4.36
CA PHE A 16 -1.13 0.75 -3.16
C PHE A 16 0.40 0.73 -3.13
N ILE A 17 1.00 -0.45 -3.34
CA ILE A 17 2.46 -0.64 -3.41
C ILE A 17 3.08 0.31 -4.44
N ARG A 18 2.54 0.35 -5.67
CA ARG A 18 3.03 1.24 -6.73
C ARG A 18 2.95 2.71 -6.35
N ARG A 19 1.93 3.10 -5.57
CA ARG A 19 1.77 4.48 -5.10
C ARG A 19 2.80 4.79 -4.02
N ILE A 20 2.84 4.03 -2.92
CA ILE A 20 3.71 4.32 -1.77
C ILE A 20 5.20 4.17 -2.08
N ARG A 21 5.59 3.32 -3.06
CA ARG A 21 6.99 3.23 -3.53
C ARG A 21 7.56 4.59 -3.92
N LYS A 22 6.74 5.51 -4.45
CA LYS A 22 7.15 6.86 -4.87
C LYS A 22 7.34 7.83 -3.69
N PHE A 23 6.87 7.45 -2.51
CA PHE A 23 6.87 8.26 -1.30
C PHE A 23 7.77 7.69 -0.20
N LEU A 24 8.39 6.52 -0.40
CA LEU A 24 9.40 5.99 0.51
C LEU A 24 10.49 7.04 0.78
N GLY A 25 10.83 7.21 2.07
CA GLY A 25 11.80 8.20 2.54
C GLY A 25 11.30 9.66 2.55
N LYS A 26 10.07 9.93 2.06
CA LYS A 26 9.50 11.28 2.04
C LYS A 26 8.64 11.54 3.28
N LYS A 27 8.63 12.79 3.74
CA LYS A 27 7.84 13.23 4.92
C LYS A 27 6.33 13.01 4.77
N ASN A 28 5.81 13.04 3.54
CA ASN A 28 4.38 12.94 3.24
C ASN A 28 3.90 11.49 3.01
N ILE A 29 4.73 10.47 3.25
CA ILE A 29 4.31 9.08 3.11
C ILE A 29 3.15 8.72 4.04
N LEU A 30 3.08 9.34 5.22
CA LEU A 30 2.00 9.13 6.16
C LEU A 30 0.65 9.57 5.59
N ASP A 31 0.60 10.75 4.97
CA ASP A 31 -0.63 11.29 4.39
C ASP A 31 -1.14 10.40 3.25
N GLU A 32 -0.22 9.89 2.42
CA GLU A 32 -0.55 8.97 1.34
C GLU A 32 -1.07 7.62 1.86
N CYS A 33 -0.44 7.08 2.90
CA CYS A 33 -0.91 5.86 3.57
C CYS A 33 -2.30 6.06 4.19
N LEU A 34 -2.52 7.15 4.93
CA LEU A 34 -3.81 7.46 5.55
C LEU A 34 -4.91 7.67 4.52
N SER A 35 -4.61 8.38 3.43
CA SER A 35 -5.53 8.56 2.30
C SER A 35 -6.00 7.21 1.76
N PHE A 36 -5.07 6.28 1.51
CA PHE A 36 -5.40 4.97 0.96
C PHE A 36 -6.12 4.05 1.97
N LEU A 37 -5.70 4.07 3.23
CA LEU A 37 -6.33 3.30 4.31
C LEU A 37 -7.77 3.75 4.57
N SER A 38 -8.08 5.04 4.39
CA SER A 38 -9.44 5.56 4.51
C SER A 38 -10.40 5.00 3.45
N LEU A 39 -9.88 4.61 2.27
CA LEU A 39 -10.66 4.02 1.19
C LEU A 39 -10.90 2.52 1.41
N TYR A 40 -9.96 1.84 2.06
CA TYR A 40 -9.99 0.38 2.28
C TYR A 40 -9.72 0.01 3.75
N PRO A 41 -10.50 0.52 4.72
CA PRO A 41 -10.20 0.38 6.14
C PRO A 41 -10.24 -1.08 6.63
N SER A 42 -11.05 -1.93 5.98
CA SER A 42 -11.21 -3.35 6.32
C SER A 42 -10.14 -4.26 5.70
N MET A 43 -9.26 -3.74 4.83
CA MET A 43 -8.21 -4.54 4.21
C MET A 43 -6.95 -4.55 5.06
N GLY A 44 -6.82 -5.58 5.91
CA GLY A 44 -5.63 -5.78 6.76
C GLY A 44 -4.31 -5.85 5.98
N SER A 45 -4.34 -6.30 4.72
CA SER A 45 -3.15 -6.32 3.85
C SER A 45 -2.63 -4.91 3.51
N ILE A 46 -3.52 -3.92 3.33
CA ILE A 46 -3.12 -2.52 3.09
C ILE A 46 -2.47 -1.93 4.35
N TRP A 47 -2.98 -2.25 5.54
CA TRP A 47 -2.34 -1.88 6.80
C TRP A 47 -0.93 -2.49 6.92
N ASN A 48 -0.76 -3.76 6.58
CA ASN A 48 0.55 -4.40 6.61
C ASN A 48 1.54 -3.76 5.64
N ILE A 49 1.10 -3.48 4.40
CA ILE A 49 1.92 -2.81 3.38
C ILE A 49 2.31 -1.41 3.85
N ALA A 50 1.39 -0.66 4.46
CA ALA A 50 1.67 0.66 5.02
C ALA A 50 2.71 0.55 6.14
N ASN A 51 2.54 -0.38 7.08
CA ASN A 51 3.48 -0.60 8.17
C ASN A 51 4.88 -0.96 7.68
N PHE A 52 5.02 -1.76 6.62
CA PHE A 52 6.33 -2.07 6.04
C PHE A 52 7.07 -0.82 5.58
N SER A 53 6.34 0.18 5.05
CA SER A 53 6.95 1.44 4.61
C SER A 53 7.61 2.24 5.76
N PHE A 54 7.10 2.09 6.99
CA PHE A 54 7.63 2.77 8.18
C PHE A 54 8.65 1.92 8.94
N ILE A 55 8.43 0.61 9.04
CA ILE A 55 9.31 -0.31 9.77
C ILE A 55 10.66 -0.47 9.04
N TYR A 56 10.63 -0.57 7.71
CA TYR A 56 11.82 -0.86 6.92
C TYR A 56 12.36 0.33 6.14
N GLY A 57 11.66 1.47 6.10
CA GLY A 57 12.09 2.64 5.33
C GLY A 57 12.34 2.30 3.86
N GLU A 58 13.53 2.61 3.34
CA GLU A 58 13.90 2.30 1.95
C GLU A 58 13.98 0.78 1.67
N ASP A 59 14.31 -0.04 2.68
CA ASP A 59 14.32 -1.51 2.54
C ASP A 59 12.91 -2.11 2.36
N ALA A 60 11.85 -1.32 2.55
CA ALA A 60 10.48 -1.74 2.29
C ALA A 60 10.27 -2.17 0.82
N ILE A 61 11.08 -1.67 -0.11
CA ILE A 61 11.05 -2.07 -1.53
C ILE A 61 11.19 -3.58 -1.69
N LYS A 62 12.12 -4.22 -0.96
CA LYS A 62 12.33 -5.67 -1.02
C LYS A 62 11.10 -6.44 -0.54
N LYS A 63 10.42 -5.93 0.48
CA LYS A 63 9.17 -6.52 1.00
C LYS A 63 8.04 -6.38 -0.01
N PHE A 64 7.93 -5.22 -0.65
CA PHE A 64 6.93 -4.98 -1.70
C PHE A 64 7.13 -5.91 -2.90
N GLU A 65 8.36 -6.14 -3.35
CA GLU A 65 8.65 -7.05 -4.45
C GLU A 65 8.32 -8.52 -4.11
N LEU A 66 8.50 -8.93 -2.85
CA LEU A 66 8.08 -10.26 -2.41
C LEU A 66 6.55 -10.41 -2.44
N ILE A 67 5.82 -9.39 -2.00
CA ILE A 67 4.35 -9.37 -2.03
C ILE A 67 3.85 -9.39 -3.48
N GLU A 68 4.42 -8.57 -4.36
CA GLU A 68 4.06 -8.52 -5.78
C GLU A 68 4.34 -9.86 -6.50
N LYS A 69 5.32 -10.65 -6.04
CA LYS A 69 5.63 -12.00 -6.58
C LYS A 69 4.76 -13.12 -5.99
N ALA A 70 4.38 -13.00 -4.73
CA ALA A 70 3.54 -14.00 -4.04
C ALA A 70 2.08 -13.92 -4.48
N ASN A 71 1.66 -12.74 -4.95
CA ASN A 71 0.35 -12.48 -5.53
C ASN A 71 0.31 -12.90 -7.00
#